data_AF-A0A7X6TIT5-F1
#
_entry.id   AF-A0A7X6TIT5-F1
#
_cell.length_a   1.000
_cell.length_b   1.000
_cell.length_c   1.000
_cell.angle_alpha   90.00
_cell.angle_beta   90.00
_cell.angle_gamma   90.00
#
_symmetry.space_group_name_H-M   'P 1'
#
loop_
_entity.id
_entity.type
_entity.pdbx_description
1 polymer ?
#
loop_
_entity_poly.entity_id
_entity_poly.type
_entity_poly.pdbx_seq_one_letter_code
_entity_poly.pdbx_strand_id
1 'polypeptide(L)'
;MATTIREQLEARERQNLSPHACLSSRSRGRLTPGEAQCDLRTDFQRDRDRIIHSKTFRRLKHKTQVFLAPAGDHYRTRLTHVLEVSQIARTMAVCLWLNEYLTEAIALGHDLGHTPFGHAGEFSLNELHPGGFKHFRQSLRIVDFLENNGRGLNLTWEVRNG
;
A
#
# COMPACT_ATOMS: atom_id res chain seq x y z
N MET A 1 5.37 -12.64 -31.02
CA MET A 1 4.65 -11.43 -30.55
C MET A 1 5.69 -10.43 -30.07
N ALA A 2 5.44 -9.13 -30.20
CA ALA A 2 6.36 -8.11 -29.69
C ALA A 2 6.33 -8.10 -28.15
N THR A 3 7.49 -7.91 -27.52
CA THR A 3 7.63 -7.82 -26.06
C THR A 3 6.85 -6.60 -25.53
N THR A 4 5.98 -6.82 -24.55
CA THR A 4 5.17 -5.76 -23.93
C THR A 4 6.03 -4.81 -23.10
N ILE A 5 5.52 -3.62 -22.79
CA ILE A 5 6.23 -2.65 -21.94
C ILE A 5 6.43 -3.21 -20.53
N ARG A 6 5.44 -3.92 -19.97
CA ARG A 6 5.57 -4.63 -18.70
C ARG A 6 6.74 -5.61 -18.72
N GLU A 7 6.85 -6.45 -19.74
CA GLU A 7 7.92 -7.44 -19.85
C GLU A 7 9.31 -6.79 -19.97
N GLN A 8 9.40 -5.64 -20.65
CA GLN A 8 10.63 -4.85 -20.69
C GLN A 8 11.00 -4.27 -19.31
N LEU A 9 10.02 -3.78 -18.53
CA LEU A 9 10.24 -3.32 -17.16
C LEU A 9 10.69 -4.46 -16.24
N GLU A 10 10.03 -5.61 -16.32
CA GLU A 10 10.41 -6.82 -15.57
C GLU A 10 11.82 -7.32 -15.92
N ALA A 11 12.23 -7.19 -17.19
CA ALA A 11 13.59 -7.51 -17.62
C ALA A 11 14.61 -6.54 -17.01
N ARG A 12 14.30 -5.24 -16.94
CA ARG A 12 15.15 -4.24 -16.27
C ARG A 12 15.28 -4.51 -14.78
N GLU A 13 14.19 -4.89 -14.11
CA GLU A 13 14.24 -5.29 -12.69
C GLU A 13 15.24 -6.44 -12.48
N ARG A 14 15.20 -7.47 -13.33
CA ARG A 14 16.12 -8.63 -13.26
C ARG A 14 17.59 -8.26 -13.46
N GLN A 15 17.86 -7.24 -14.26
CA GLN A 15 19.22 -6.83 -14.60
C GLN A 15 19.81 -5.84 -13.58
N ASN A 16 18.97 -4.96 -13.04
CA ASN A 16 19.44 -3.78 -12.32
C ASN A 16 19.20 -3.84 -10.81
N LEU A 17 18.30 -4.70 -10.32
CA LEU A 17 18.04 -4.81 -8.88
C LEU A 17 19.03 -5.76 -8.19
N SER A 18 19.22 -5.56 -6.89
CA SER A 18 19.98 -6.44 -6.02
C SER A 18 19.48 -7.89 -6.11
N PRO A 19 20.35 -8.90 -5.99
CA PRO A 19 19.94 -10.31 -5.90
C PRO A 19 18.96 -10.59 -4.75
N HIS A 20 18.92 -9.72 -3.74
CA HIS A 20 18.00 -9.81 -2.60
C HIS A 20 16.68 -9.05 -2.80
N ALA A 21 16.52 -8.34 -3.92
CA ALA A 21 15.30 -7.61 -4.22
C ALA A 21 14.16 -8.54 -4.66
N CYS A 22 12.93 -8.16 -4.31
CA CYS A 22 11.74 -8.82 -4.84
C CYS A 22 11.48 -8.38 -6.28
N LEU A 23 11.35 -9.34 -7.21
CA LEU A 23 11.07 -9.08 -8.62
C LEU A 23 9.58 -9.20 -8.88
N SER A 24 8.98 -8.23 -9.59
CA SER A 24 7.55 -8.27 -9.93
C SER A 24 7.21 -9.49 -10.79
N SER A 25 8.10 -9.87 -11.71
CA SER A 25 7.98 -11.10 -12.51
C SER A 25 8.01 -12.41 -11.71
N ARG A 26 8.37 -12.37 -10.42
CA ARG A 26 8.35 -13.54 -9.51
C ARG A 26 7.28 -13.42 -8.42
N SER A 27 6.31 -12.52 -8.60
CA SER A 27 5.20 -12.38 -7.65
C SER A 27 4.47 -13.71 -7.47
N ARG A 28 4.04 -14.00 -6.24
CA ARG A 28 3.13 -15.10 -5.90
C ARG A 28 1.71 -14.85 -6.39
N GLY A 29 1.46 -13.70 -7.01
CA GLY A 29 0.17 -13.34 -7.61
C GLY A 29 -0.80 -12.73 -6.61
N ARG A 30 -2.07 -12.72 -7.01
CA ARG A 30 -3.19 -12.05 -6.32
C ARG A 30 -4.13 -13.09 -5.69
N LEU A 31 -4.89 -12.69 -4.69
CA LEU A 31 -5.87 -13.56 -4.02
C LEU A 31 -6.93 -14.10 -4.99
N THR A 32 -7.52 -13.20 -5.78
CA THR A 32 -8.52 -13.55 -6.78
C THR A 32 -7.83 -13.79 -8.11
N PRO A 33 -7.80 -15.03 -8.63
CA PRO A 33 -7.17 -15.35 -9.90
C PRO A 33 -8.02 -14.87 -11.09
N GLY A 34 -7.46 -14.96 -12.30
CA GLY A 34 -8.18 -14.70 -13.55
C GLY A 34 -8.13 -13.25 -14.05
N GLU A 35 -7.46 -12.35 -13.34
CA GLU A 35 -7.19 -11.02 -13.87
C GLU A 35 -6.04 -11.08 -14.90
N ALA A 36 -6.28 -10.52 -16.09
CA ALA A 36 -5.26 -10.42 -17.12
C ALA A 36 -4.06 -9.59 -16.63
N GLN A 37 -2.87 -10.00 -17.08
CA GLN A 37 -1.66 -9.21 -16.94
C GLN A 37 -1.78 -7.91 -17.73
N CYS A 38 -1.22 -6.82 -17.19
CA CYS A 38 -1.23 -5.53 -17.87
C CYS A 38 -0.05 -5.45 -18.85
N ASP A 39 -0.27 -4.95 -20.06
CA ASP A 39 0.84 -4.81 -21.03
C ASP A 39 1.79 -3.65 -20.71
N LEU A 40 1.37 -2.73 -19.84
CA LEU A 40 2.07 -1.47 -19.56
C LEU A 40 2.75 -1.40 -18.19
N ARG A 41 2.13 -1.99 -17.16
CA ARG A 41 2.54 -1.83 -15.76
C ARG A 41 2.88 -3.17 -15.14
N THR A 42 3.93 -3.20 -14.34
CA THR A 42 4.24 -4.35 -13.47
C THR A 42 3.17 -4.51 -12.40
N ASP A 43 3.12 -5.69 -11.78
CA ASP A 43 2.10 -5.97 -10.77
C ASP A 43 2.19 -5.03 -9.55
N PHE A 44 3.40 -4.64 -9.13
CA PHE A 44 3.57 -3.68 -8.02
C PHE A 44 3.18 -2.25 -8.40
N GLN A 45 3.42 -1.84 -9.65
CA GLN A 45 2.92 -0.56 -10.15
C GLN A 45 1.38 -0.52 -10.15
N ARG A 46 0.73 -1.62 -10.58
CA ARG A 46 -0.74 -1.73 -10.53
C ARG A 46 -1.26 -1.62 -9.10
N ASP A 47 -0.60 -2.26 -8.15
CA ASP A 47 -1.01 -2.25 -6.75
C ASP A 47 -0.92 -0.87 -6.13
N ARG A 48 0.20 -0.20 -6.33
CA ARG A 48 0.38 1.20 -5.94
C ARG A 48 -0.77 2.06 -6.47
N ASP A 49 -1.08 1.96 -7.75
CA ASP A 49 -2.12 2.76 -8.37
C ASP A 49 -3.51 2.45 -7.76
N ARG A 50 -3.81 1.17 -7.50
CA ARG A 50 -5.06 0.78 -6.81
C ARG A 50 -5.17 1.37 -5.42
N ILE A 51 -4.08 1.39 -4.66
CA ILE A 51 -4.03 1.99 -3.32
C ILE A 51 -4.30 3.49 -3.43
N ILE A 52 -3.55 4.22 -4.26
CA ILE A 52 -3.67 5.68 -4.43
C ILE A 52 -5.10 6.08 -4.84
N HIS A 53 -5.71 5.32 -5.75
CA HIS A 53 -7.05 5.63 -6.25
C HIS A 53 -8.20 5.15 -5.36
N SER A 54 -7.92 4.38 -4.30
CA SER A 54 -8.93 3.85 -3.38
C SER A 54 -9.66 4.94 -2.59
N LYS A 55 -10.90 4.65 -2.15
CA LYS A 55 -11.65 5.59 -1.30
C LYS A 55 -10.99 5.73 0.07
N THR A 56 -10.45 4.64 0.62
CA THR A 56 -9.78 4.64 1.91
C THR A 56 -8.51 5.50 1.91
N PHE A 57 -7.69 5.45 0.87
CA PHE A 57 -6.50 6.30 0.78
C PHE A 57 -6.88 7.79 0.77
N ARG A 58 -7.93 8.18 0.02
CA ARG A 58 -8.45 9.56 0.04
C ARG A 58 -8.92 10.00 1.43
N ARG A 59 -9.51 9.09 2.21
CA ARG A 59 -9.96 9.39 3.59
C ARG A 59 -8.81 9.70 4.53
N LEU A 60 -7.57 9.29 4.24
CA LEU A 60 -6.40 9.65 5.05
C LEU A 60 -6.19 11.16 5.15
N LYS A 61 -6.64 11.93 4.15
CA LYS A 61 -6.61 13.41 4.17
C LYS A 61 -7.34 13.98 5.40
N HIS A 62 -8.40 13.32 5.85
CA HIS A 62 -9.26 13.80 6.94
C HIS A 62 -9.01 13.05 8.25
N LYS A 63 -7.96 12.22 8.32
CA LYS A 63 -7.53 11.57 9.56
C LYS A 63 -6.30 12.29 10.09
N THR A 64 -6.39 12.76 11.33
CA THR A 64 -5.26 13.42 11.99
C THR A 64 -4.20 12.41 12.39
N GLN A 65 -2.96 12.88 12.38
CA GLN A 65 -1.83 12.19 13.02
C GLN A 65 -1.49 12.94 14.30
N VAL A 66 -1.61 12.26 15.44
CA VAL A 66 -1.21 12.73 16.78
C VAL A 66 -2.08 13.84 17.40
N PHE A 67 -2.56 14.84 16.66
CA PHE A 67 -3.32 15.96 17.25
C PHE A 67 -4.78 16.04 16.75
N LEU A 68 -5.73 16.15 17.69
CA LEU A 68 -7.13 16.46 17.41
C LEU A 68 -7.24 17.92 16.95
N ALA A 69 -7.15 18.14 15.63
CA ALA A 69 -7.48 19.40 14.95
C ALA A 69 -7.16 20.69 15.75
N PRO A 70 -5.89 21.05 15.96
CA PRO A 70 -5.55 22.34 16.56
C PRO A 70 -5.61 23.43 15.49
N ALA A 71 -5.88 24.66 15.93
CA ALA A 71 -6.24 25.83 15.10
C ALA A 71 -5.15 26.40 14.16
N GLY A 72 -4.25 25.57 13.59
CA GLY A 72 -3.17 26.02 12.71
C GLY A 72 -2.98 25.14 11.47
N ASP A 73 -2.41 25.71 10.40
CA ASP A 73 -2.43 25.10 9.05
C ASP A 73 -1.35 24.04 8.79
N HIS A 74 -0.47 23.76 9.77
CA HIS A 74 0.74 22.94 9.59
C HIS A 74 0.72 21.57 10.29
N TYR A 75 -0.44 21.11 10.79
CA TYR A 75 -0.52 19.79 11.43
C TYR A 75 -0.53 18.66 10.40
N ARG A 76 0.24 17.61 10.68
CA ARG A 76 0.30 16.42 9.82
C ARG A 76 -1.02 15.66 9.85
N THR A 77 -1.54 15.36 8.66
CA THR A 77 -2.56 14.34 8.46
C THR A 77 -1.89 12.99 8.26
N ARG A 78 -2.67 11.91 8.33
CA ARG A 78 -2.16 10.58 7.94
C ARG A 78 -1.72 10.54 6.48
N LEU A 79 -2.41 11.28 5.61
CA LEU A 79 -2.01 11.37 4.22
C LEU A 79 -0.60 11.98 4.08
N THR A 80 -0.33 13.11 4.74
CA THR A 80 1.01 13.74 4.69
C THR A 80 2.08 12.82 5.27
N HIS A 81 1.78 12.11 6.36
CA HIS A 81 2.71 11.13 6.92
C HIS A 81 2.99 9.97 5.96
N VAL A 82 1.97 9.38 5.36
CA VAL A 82 2.13 8.27 4.42
C VAL A 82 2.93 8.71 3.19
N LEU A 83 2.79 9.96 2.74
CA LEU A 83 3.61 10.52 1.67
C LEU A 83 5.08 10.70 2.11
N GLU A 84 5.34 11.18 3.33
CA GLU A 84 6.70 11.29 3.89
C GLU A 84 7.36 9.90 4.03
N VAL A 85 6.63 8.92 4.58
CA VAL A 85 7.11 7.53 4.71
C VAL A 85 7.41 6.93 3.34
N SER A 86 6.53 7.10 2.36
CA SER A 86 6.74 6.63 0.99
C SER A 86 8.00 7.24 0.38
N GLN A 87 8.20 8.55 0.52
CA GLN A 87 9.38 9.22 -0.01
C GLN A 87 10.68 8.68 0.62
N ILE A 88 10.74 8.57 1.95
CA ILE A 88 11.92 8.05 2.65
C ILE A 88 12.18 6.59 2.26
N ALA A 89 11.14 5.75 2.27
CA ALA A 89 11.25 4.33 1.95
C ALA A 89 11.73 4.10 0.52
N ARG A 90 11.23 4.89 -0.46
CA ARG A 90 11.71 4.84 -1.84
C ARG A 90 13.17 5.24 -1.97
N THR A 91 13.61 6.30 -1.28
CA THR A 91 15.03 6.69 -1.27
C THR A 91 15.90 5.55 -0.77
N MET A 92 15.51 4.90 0.32
CA MET A 92 16.24 3.72 0.83
C MET A 92 16.23 2.56 -0.17
N ALA A 93 15.08 2.27 -0.79
CA ALA A 93 14.95 1.19 -1.77
C ALA A 93 15.86 1.41 -2.97
N VAL A 94 15.90 2.63 -3.53
CA VAL A 94 16.78 2.97 -4.66
C VAL A 94 18.26 2.85 -4.25
N CYS A 95 18.66 3.39 -3.10
CA CYS A 95 20.04 3.30 -2.61
C CYS A 95 20.51 1.85 -2.39
N LEU A 96 19.59 0.95 -2.01
CA LEU A 96 19.85 -0.47 -1.78
C LEU A 96 19.54 -1.36 -2.99
N TRP A 97 19.13 -0.76 -4.11
CA TRP A 97 18.78 -1.44 -5.36
C TRP A 97 17.64 -2.47 -5.15
N LEU A 98 16.69 -2.12 -4.29
CA LEU A 98 15.46 -2.88 -4.02
C LEU A 98 14.32 -2.41 -4.94
N ASN A 99 13.21 -3.16 -4.95
CA ASN A 99 12.07 -2.83 -5.80
C ASN A 99 11.30 -1.61 -5.27
N GLU A 100 11.56 -0.45 -5.88
CA GLU A 100 10.95 0.82 -5.51
C GLU A 100 9.42 0.81 -5.52
N TYR A 101 8.79 0.17 -6.53
CA TYR A 101 7.34 0.15 -6.65
C TYR A 101 6.67 -0.73 -5.61
N LEU A 102 7.30 -1.85 -5.24
CA LEU A 102 6.83 -2.67 -4.11
C LEU A 102 6.90 -1.86 -2.81
N THR A 103 8.05 -1.22 -2.55
CA THR A 103 8.26 -0.40 -1.35
C THR A 103 7.26 0.75 -1.28
N GLU A 104 7.03 1.46 -2.39
CA GLU A 104 6.05 2.54 -2.47
C GLU A 104 4.62 2.01 -2.21
N ALA A 105 4.22 0.89 -2.81
CA ALA A 105 2.90 0.31 -2.60
C ALA A 105 2.66 -0.05 -1.12
N ILE A 106 3.63 -0.71 -0.48
CA ILE A 106 3.56 -1.05 0.96
C ILE A 106 3.47 0.21 1.81
N ALA A 107 4.36 1.18 1.58
CA ALA A 107 4.37 2.44 2.34
C ALA A 107 3.05 3.20 2.22
N LEU A 108 2.44 3.24 1.03
CA LEU A 108 1.14 3.88 0.81
C LEU A 108 -0.03 3.10 1.42
N GLY A 109 0.08 1.77 1.51
CA GLY A 109 -0.96 0.87 1.97
C GLY A 109 -0.98 0.60 3.48
N HIS A 110 0.15 0.80 4.19
CA HIS A 110 0.31 0.31 5.56
C HIS A 110 -0.74 0.88 6.54
N ASP A 111 -1.12 2.14 6.34
CA ASP A 111 -1.93 2.91 7.30
C ASP A 111 -3.42 3.04 6.90
N LEU A 112 -3.88 2.29 5.88
CA LEU A 112 -5.25 2.36 5.38
C LEU A 112 -6.31 2.05 6.47
N GLY A 113 -6.00 1.08 7.34
CA GLY A 113 -6.87 0.58 8.39
C GLY A 113 -6.97 1.44 9.63
N HIS A 114 -6.25 2.56 9.70
CA HIS A 114 -6.24 3.34 10.93
C HIS A 114 -7.61 3.93 11.27
N THR A 115 -7.97 3.84 12.54
CA THR A 115 -9.18 4.45 13.11
C THR A 115 -9.17 5.97 13.03
N PRO A 116 -10.34 6.61 13.12
CA PRO A 116 -10.42 7.99 13.60
C PRO A 116 -9.67 8.16 14.92
N PHE A 117 -9.16 9.37 15.19
CA PHE A 117 -8.48 9.71 16.46
C PHE A 117 -7.21 8.92 16.78
N GLY A 118 -6.60 8.28 15.78
CA GLY A 118 -5.33 7.60 15.97
C GLY A 118 -5.40 6.49 17.02
N HIS A 119 -4.33 6.34 17.81
CA HIS A 119 -4.21 5.25 18.78
C HIS A 119 -5.31 5.23 19.84
N ALA A 120 -5.90 6.39 20.18
CA ALA A 120 -7.04 6.43 21.08
C ALA A 120 -8.24 5.66 20.50
N GLY A 121 -8.55 5.89 19.22
CA GLY A 121 -9.61 5.13 18.53
C GLY A 121 -9.29 3.64 18.40
N GLU A 122 -8.03 3.29 18.17
CA GLU A 122 -7.60 1.89 18.12
C GLU A 122 -7.76 1.21 19.49
N PHE A 123 -7.35 1.87 20.57
CA PHE A 123 -7.48 1.38 21.94
C PHE A 123 -8.94 1.12 22.29
N SER A 124 -9.82 2.11 22.07
CA SER A 124 -11.25 1.99 22.34
C SER A 124 -11.91 0.88 21.52
N LEU A 125 -11.60 0.76 20.23
CA LEU A 125 -12.14 -0.35 19.43
C LEU A 125 -11.60 -1.71 19.86
N ASN A 126 -10.37 -1.78 20.36
CA ASN A 126 -9.78 -3.03 20.82
C ASN A 126 -10.43 -3.53 22.11
N GLU A 127 -10.89 -2.64 22.98
CA GLU A 127 -11.67 -3.01 24.18
C GLU A 127 -13.11 -3.39 23.84
N LEU A 128 -13.74 -2.69 22.88
CA LEU A 128 -15.15 -2.88 22.54
C LEU A 128 -15.41 -4.09 21.63
N HIS A 129 -14.47 -4.44 20.74
CA HIS A 129 -14.64 -5.54 19.80
C HIS A 129 -14.19 -6.87 20.44
N PRO A 130 -15.04 -7.91 20.52
CA PRO A 130 -14.70 -9.17 21.18
C PRO A 130 -13.45 -9.88 20.63
N GLY A 131 -13.10 -9.66 19.36
CA GLY A 131 -11.89 -10.20 18.72
C GLY A 131 -10.67 -9.27 18.76
N GLY A 132 -10.76 -8.16 19.51
CA GLY A 132 -9.81 -7.06 19.47
C GLY A 132 -9.85 -6.28 18.16
N PHE A 133 -9.04 -5.23 18.09
CA PHE A 133 -8.87 -4.41 16.89
C PHE A 133 -7.40 -4.02 16.74
N LYS A 134 -6.88 -4.15 15.51
CA LYS A 134 -5.53 -3.70 15.13
C LYS A 134 -5.60 -3.05 13.77
N HIS A 135 -5.06 -1.84 13.63
CA HIS A 135 -5.15 -1.08 12.39
C HIS A 135 -4.52 -1.83 11.21
N PHE A 136 -3.40 -2.54 11.38
CA PHE A 136 -2.76 -3.29 10.29
C PHE A 136 -3.62 -4.46 9.78
N ARG A 137 -4.35 -5.15 10.67
CA ARG A 137 -5.32 -6.18 10.28
C ARG A 137 -6.49 -5.56 9.54
N GLN A 138 -6.90 -4.36 9.97
CA GLN A 138 -7.93 -3.59 9.29
C GLN A 138 -7.46 -3.10 7.91
N SER A 139 -6.18 -2.75 7.72
CA SER A 139 -5.61 -2.41 6.40
C SER A 139 -5.79 -3.58 5.43
N LEU A 140 -5.45 -4.80 5.85
CA LEU A 140 -5.69 -6.02 5.07
C LEU A 140 -7.17 -6.25 4.78
N ARG A 141 -8.04 -6.14 5.81
CA ARG A 141 -9.48 -6.27 5.61
C ARG A 141 -10.03 -5.28 4.59
N ILE A 142 -9.52 -4.05 4.57
CA ILE A 142 -9.94 -3.02 3.62
C ILE A 142 -9.57 -3.42 2.19
N VAL A 143 -8.31 -3.78 1.96
CA VAL A 143 -7.82 -4.10 0.62
C VAL A 143 -8.31 -5.46 0.11
N ASP A 144 -8.70 -6.38 0.99
CA ASP A 144 -9.20 -7.69 0.60
C ASP A 144 -10.72 -7.70 0.42
N PHE A 145 -11.47 -6.94 1.23
CA PHE A 145 -12.93 -7.11 1.32
C PHE A 145 -13.76 -5.83 1.31
N LEU A 146 -13.26 -4.67 1.72
CA LEU A 146 -14.15 -3.50 1.91
C LEU A 146 -14.13 -2.52 0.74
N GLU A 147 -12.98 -2.35 0.09
CA GLU A 147 -12.90 -1.50 -1.11
C GLU A 147 -13.71 -2.06 -2.27
N ASN A 148 -13.96 -1.21 -3.26
CA ASN A 148 -14.63 -1.59 -4.52
C ASN A 148 -15.99 -2.30 -4.31
N ASN A 149 -16.79 -1.79 -3.38
CA ASN A 149 -18.13 -2.31 -3.03
C ASN A 149 -18.11 -3.79 -2.60
N GLY A 150 -17.18 -4.17 -1.73
CA GLY A 150 -17.12 -5.54 -1.19
C GLY A 150 -16.15 -6.48 -1.93
N ARG A 151 -15.47 -6.01 -2.98
CA ARG A 151 -14.58 -6.83 -3.82
C ARG A 151 -13.10 -6.70 -3.47
N GLY A 152 -12.74 -5.72 -2.65
CA GLY A 152 -11.35 -5.38 -2.38
C GLY A 152 -10.62 -4.76 -3.58
N LEU A 153 -9.33 -4.56 -3.41
CA LEU A 153 -8.37 -4.08 -4.40
C LEU A 153 -7.61 -5.23 -5.08
N ASN A 154 -7.75 -6.48 -4.62
CA ASN A 154 -7.07 -7.66 -5.16
C ASN A 154 -5.56 -7.47 -5.35
N LEU A 155 -4.87 -6.93 -4.33
CA LEU A 155 -3.43 -6.66 -4.36
C LEU A 155 -2.62 -7.97 -4.43
N THR A 156 -1.36 -7.89 -4.87
CA THR A 156 -0.44 -9.02 -4.83
C THR A 156 -0.13 -9.43 -3.40
N TRP A 157 0.32 -10.67 -3.26
CA TRP A 157 0.75 -11.21 -1.98
C TRP A 157 1.86 -10.38 -1.32
N GLU A 158 2.81 -9.88 -2.11
CA GLU A 158 3.97 -9.13 -1.58
C GLU A 158 3.55 -7.81 -0.95
N VAL A 159 2.64 -7.07 -1.60
CA VAL A 159 2.12 -5.80 -1.08
C VAL A 159 1.27 -6.02 0.17
N ARG A 160 0.55 -7.15 0.24
CA ARG A 160 -0.23 -7.53 1.44
C ARG A 160 0.66 -8.02 2.58
N ASN A 161 1.82 -8.60 2.27
CA ASN A 161 2.71 -9.16 3.28
C ASN A 161 3.62 -8.10 3.92
N GLY A 162 4.01 -7.08 3.15
CA GLY A 162 4.77 -5.93 3.64
C GLY A 162 3.92 -4.98 4.48
#